data_AF-A0A7S3PK33-F1
#
_entry.id   AF-A0A7S3PK33-F1
#
_cell.length_a   1.000
_cell.length_b   1.000
_cell.length_c   1.000
_cell.angle_alpha   90.00
_cell.angle_beta   90.00
_cell.angle_gamma   90.00
#
_symmetry.space_group_name_H-M   'P 1'
#
loop_
_entity.id
_entity.type
_entity.pdbx_description
1 polymer ?
#
loop_
_entity_poly.entity_id
_entity_poly.type
_entity_poly.pdbx_seq_one_letter_code
_entity_poly.pdbx_strand_id
1 'polypeptide(L)'
;SIHDPKTNLYETYGISRLSNRPGESNRQAWRHDINVGNSKYRLVGMDVSTNPGAVKPFNFYGHMSDQLRNQVIGLIEQGGENVTNTILVGHHPQSSFRGGLGKIRDMVPYFINGHIHAKNMKQRIGTLLELEADDMKESEGWRLLVFDHGQVSFSDHYLNDAFPLVHVSNPKDARYLSVFEPNHAAASTHVRILAFSSSASNITLVSVDFDERNHFASGVAVHMGENLYVLEWDPMQDFALGVHTIHVKVTDGTGKVAEVSQVFSVDGTVLGFGLDNIYQSMQAIGDLSILHRLAFAIFSSSNIIFLIVHRKWLIQFNSWLSRYIMFFVVELIVGPYLVAKVFGEEEPIGLVFPYGIVAIDEFDGIVFDSQTYFLALFAQIFAVFPFLIFATIMFQDREGKETTVFSVRLSLENLLKALSTTKPCTASTFSRRFAEGLLPLMFVLLFVGVIVVMLSSYYLSVIPLFFSPGIWFLSGNVVWSIYLLGTMKKDDDEGKMQNDASP
;
A
#
# COMPACT_ATOMS: atom_id res chain seq x y z
N SER A 1 -8.25 9.11 33.91
CA SER A 1 -6.89 8.56 33.77
C SER A 1 -6.17 9.03 32.50
N ILE A 2 -6.81 9.71 31.53
CA ILE A 2 -6.17 10.13 30.25
C ILE A 2 -5.29 11.41 30.38
N HIS A 3 -5.33 12.10 31.53
CA HIS A 3 -4.59 13.34 31.75
C HIS A 3 -3.35 13.20 32.67
N ASP A 4 -2.91 11.98 33.00
CA ASP A 4 -1.60 11.82 33.64
C ASP A 4 -0.52 11.74 32.55
N PRO A 5 0.33 12.76 32.36
CA PRO A 5 1.39 12.77 31.34
C PRO A 5 2.39 11.61 31.52
N LYS A 6 2.43 10.93 32.67
CA LYS A 6 3.22 9.70 32.87
C LYS A 6 2.63 8.46 32.17
N THR A 7 1.35 8.51 31.79
CA THR A 7 0.64 7.40 31.12
C THR A 7 0.41 7.64 29.63
N ASN A 8 0.57 8.88 29.15
CA ASN A 8 0.45 9.18 27.73
C ASN A 8 1.77 8.85 27.01
N LEU A 9 1.84 7.61 26.50
CA LEU A 9 3.00 7.13 25.75
C LEU A 9 3.23 7.93 24.47
N TYR A 10 2.19 8.48 23.84
CA TYR A 10 2.33 9.32 22.65
C TYR A 10 3.05 10.64 22.96
N GLU A 11 2.72 11.31 24.06
CA GLU A 11 3.43 12.54 24.46
C GLU A 11 4.87 12.27 24.93
N THR A 12 5.09 11.11 25.53
CA THR A 12 6.39 10.74 26.10
C THR A 12 7.38 10.22 25.06
N TYR A 13 6.88 9.42 24.11
CA TYR A 13 7.65 8.66 23.13
C TYR A 13 7.39 9.06 21.67
N GLY A 14 6.50 10.03 21.43
CA GLY A 14 6.26 10.58 20.09
C GLY A 14 7.57 11.06 19.48
N ILE A 15 7.92 10.51 18.32
CA ILE A 15 9.25 10.69 17.73
C ILE A 15 9.48 12.15 17.29
N SER A 16 8.42 12.86 16.87
CA SER A 16 8.44 14.31 16.65
C SER A 16 8.79 15.13 17.90
N ARG A 17 8.61 14.59 19.11
CA ARG A 17 9.08 15.21 20.36
C ARG A 17 10.49 14.80 20.73
N LEU A 18 10.89 13.56 20.47
CA LEU A 18 12.25 13.08 20.72
C LEU A 18 13.27 13.83 19.84
N SER A 19 12.95 14.06 18.57
CA SER A 19 13.78 14.85 17.65
C SER A 19 13.94 16.32 18.05
N ASN A 20 13.04 16.86 18.88
CA ASN A 20 13.10 18.25 19.35
C ASN A 20 13.84 18.41 20.69
N ARG A 21 14.38 17.33 21.29
CA ARG A 21 15.15 17.41 22.54
C ARG A 21 16.64 17.68 22.26
N PRO A 22 17.30 18.57 23.04
CA PRO A 22 18.73 18.83 22.88
C PRO A 22 19.55 17.55 23.00
N GLY A 23 20.32 17.21 21.96
CA GLY A 23 21.15 16.00 21.91
C GLY A 23 20.44 14.72 21.44
N GLU A 24 19.14 14.77 21.15
CA GLU A 24 18.36 13.63 20.61
C GLU A 24 17.83 13.87 19.19
N SER A 25 18.37 14.86 18.47
CA SER A 25 17.82 15.39 17.20
C SER A 25 17.69 14.36 16.06
N ASN A 26 18.31 13.19 16.17
CA ASN A 26 18.25 12.09 15.20
C ASN A 26 17.69 10.78 15.78
N ARG A 27 16.89 10.86 16.85
CA ARG A 27 16.32 9.68 17.49
C ARG A 27 15.05 9.22 16.80
N GLN A 28 15.18 8.25 15.90
CA GLN A 28 14.08 7.61 15.16
C GLN A 28 13.57 6.32 15.84
N ALA A 29 14.10 5.96 17.01
CA ALA A 29 13.65 4.80 17.76
C ALA A 29 13.62 5.04 19.28
N TRP A 30 12.69 4.37 19.95
CA TRP A 30 12.49 4.48 21.40
C TRP A 30 12.20 3.13 22.02
N ARG A 31 12.30 3.09 23.35
CA ARG A 31 12.03 1.90 24.16
C ARG A 31 11.20 2.26 25.37
N HIS A 32 10.22 1.43 25.68
CA HIS A 32 9.45 1.48 26.92
C HIS A 32 9.39 0.07 27.52
N ASP A 33 9.81 -0.06 28.77
CA ASP A 33 9.78 -1.32 29.51
C ASP A 33 8.58 -1.30 30.49
N ILE A 34 7.73 -2.31 30.42
CA ILE A 34 6.55 -2.51 31.26
C ILE A 34 6.84 -3.71 32.18
N ASN A 35 6.80 -3.50 33.49
CA ASN A 35 6.94 -4.58 34.47
C ASN A 35 5.55 -4.96 34.99
N VAL A 36 5.17 -6.24 34.85
CA VAL A 36 3.91 -6.80 35.34
C VAL A 36 4.23 -8.05 36.15
N GLY A 37 4.10 -7.96 37.48
CA GLY A 37 4.55 -9.01 38.38
C GLY A 37 6.04 -9.28 38.20
N ASN A 38 6.40 -10.54 37.91
CA ASN A 38 7.79 -10.96 37.63
C ASN A 38 8.14 -10.90 36.14
N SER A 39 7.20 -10.51 35.28
CA SER A 39 7.41 -10.44 33.83
C SER A 39 7.77 -9.02 33.42
N LYS A 40 8.66 -8.93 32.43
CA LYS A 40 9.10 -7.67 31.85
C LYS A 40 8.85 -7.67 30.35
N TYR A 41 7.95 -6.82 29.91
CA TYR A 41 7.57 -6.64 28.52
C TYR A 41 8.23 -5.38 27.97
N ARG A 42 8.79 -5.48 26.77
CA ARG A 42 9.47 -4.36 26.13
C ARG A 42 8.73 -3.93 24.87
N LEU A 43 8.43 -2.65 24.77
CA LEU A 43 8.01 -2.01 23.53
C LEU A 43 9.22 -1.31 22.92
N VAL A 44 9.51 -1.61 21.65
CA VAL A 44 10.51 -0.87 20.87
C VAL A 44 9.79 -0.21 19.70
N GLY A 45 9.76 1.12 19.71
CA GLY A 45 9.17 1.90 18.63
C GLY A 45 10.22 2.32 17.61
N MET A 46 9.84 2.34 16.33
CA MET A 46 10.67 2.85 15.25
C MET A 46 9.86 3.76 14.31
N ASP A 47 10.52 4.78 13.77
CA ASP A 47 9.99 5.65 12.72
C ASP A 47 10.83 5.53 11.46
N VAL A 48 10.24 4.90 10.46
CA VAL A 48 10.81 4.75 9.12
C VAL A 48 10.33 5.87 8.19
N SER A 49 9.59 6.87 8.66
CA SER A 49 9.15 7.98 7.81
C SER A 49 10.37 8.76 7.31
N THR A 50 10.28 9.26 6.08
CA THR A 50 11.32 10.15 5.54
C THR A 50 11.21 11.52 6.21
N ASN A 51 12.35 12.16 6.44
CA ASN A 51 12.40 13.55 6.89
C ASN A 51 13.36 14.32 5.96
N PRO A 52 12.87 15.29 5.18
CA PRO A 52 11.46 15.70 5.06
C PRO A 52 10.53 14.59 4.52
N GLY A 53 9.24 14.71 4.80
CA GLY A 53 8.23 13.78 4.31
C GLY A 53 8.12 13.81 2.79
N ALA A 54 7.99 12.63 2.17
CA ALA A 54 7.66 12.55 0.75
C ALA A 54 6.28 13.15 0.46
N VAL A 55 6.10 13.78 -0.70
CA VAL A 55 4.80 14.32 -1.13
C VAL A 55 3.93 13.21 -1.72
N LYS A 56 2.61 13.39 -1.71
CA LYS A 56 1.69 12.47 -2.40
C LYS A 56 2.00 12.41 -3.91
N PRO A 57 1.93 11.23 -4.57
CA PRO A 57 1.56 9.92 -4.02
C PRO A 57 2.75 9.10 -3.48
N PHE A 58 3.93 9.67 -3.28
CA PHE A 58 5.15 8.94 -2.85
C PHE A 58 5.27 8.77 -1.34
N ASN A 59 4.35 9.37 -0.57
CA ASN A 59 4.30 9.38 0.89
C ASN A 59 3.79 8.06 1.53
N PHE A 60 3.61 7.00 0.74
CA PHE A 60 3.18 5.68 1.22
C PHE A 60 4.34 4.81 1.74
N TYR A 61 5.60 5.22 1.52
CA TYR A 61 6.74 4.37 1.85
C TYR A 61 7.73 5.04 2.79
N GLY A 62 8.13 4.31 3.82
CA GLY A 62 9.25 4.63 4.67
C GLY A 62 10.60 4.10 4.16
N HIS A 63 11.66 4.44 4.89
CA HIS A 63 13.01 3.98 4.68
C HIS A 63 13.64 3.51 6.01
N MET A 64 13.99 2.22 6.07
CA MET A 64 14.78 1.64 7.15
C MET A 64 16.28 1.76 6.82
N SER A 65 16.92 2.80 7.35
CA SER A 65 18.38 2.97 7.21
C SER A 65 19.15 1.98 8.10
N ASP A 66 20.41 1.70 7.76
CA ASP A 66 21.27 0.84 8.59
C ASP A 66 21.54 1.47 9.96
N GLN A 67 21.58 2.80 10.05
CA GLN A 67 21.68 3.51 11.31
C GLN A 67 20.46 3.25 12.20
N LEU A 68 19.24 3.42 11.68
CA LEU A 68 18.02 3.11 12.42
C LEU A 68 17.96 1.64 12.81
N ARG A 69 18.37 0.73 11.91
CA ARG A 69 18.42 -0.71 12.19
C ARG A 69 19.32 -1.02 13.37
N ASN A 70 20.52 -0.48 13.39
CA ASN A 70 21.46 -0.67 14.48
C ASN A 70 20.96 -0.03 15.78
N GLN A 71 20.26 1.10 15.72
CA GLN A 71 19.59 1.68 16.90
C GLN A 71 18.52 0.74 17.47
N VAL A 72 17.63 0.22 16.61
CA VAL A 72 16.57 -0.71 17.04
C VAL A 72 17.16 -1.99 17.62
N ILE A 73 18.15 -2.59 16.96
CA ILE A 73 18.88 -3.76 17.47
C ILE A 73 19.46 -3.47 18.86
N GLY A 74 20.16 -2.35 19.02
CA GLY A 74 20.73 -1.95 20.30
C GLY A 74 19.68 -1.79 21.40
N LEU A 75 18.50 -1.23 21.08
CA LEU A 75 17.41 -1.08 22.04
C LEU A 75 16.77 -2.42 22.44
N ILE A 76 16.68 -3.37 21.51
CA ILE A 76 16.19 -4.73 21.79
C ILE A 76 17.16 -5.45 22.74
N GLU A 77 18.47 -5.39 22.46
CA GLU A 77 19.50 -6.09 23.23
C GLU A 77 19.81 -5.44 24.60
N GLN A 78 19.48 -4.15 24.77
CA GLN A 78 19.84 -3.41 25.96
C GLN A 78 19.16 -3.94 27.23
N GLY A 79 19.94 -4.40 28.21
CA GLY A 79 19.42 -4.84 29.52
C GLY A 79 19.25 -6.36 29.68
N GLY A 80 19.74 -7.16 28.72
CA GLY A 80 19.98 -8.60 28.87
C GLY A 80 18.73 -9.48 28.97
N GLU A 81 18.95 -10.76 29.34
CA GLU A 81 18.00 -11.89 29.31
C GLU A 81 16.75 -11.76 30.20
N ASN A 82 16.62 -10.68 30.98
CA ASN A 82 15.50 -10.47 31.90
C ASN A 82 14.26 -9.87 31.23
N VAL A 83 14.15 -9.93 29.89
CA VAL A 83 12.97 -9.46 29.14
C VAL A 83 12.16 -10.67 28.71
N THR A 84 10.93 -10.76 29.22
CA THR A 84 10.01 -11.85 28.92
C THR A 84 9.58 -11.84 27.45
N ASN A 85 9.29 -10.66 26.90
CA ASN A 85 8.89 -10.51 25.52
C ASN A 85 9.19 -9.09 25.00
N THR A 86 9.54 -8.97 23.72
CA THR A 86 9.76 -7.69 23.04
C THR A 86 8.78 -7.53 21.88
N ILE A 87 8.02 -6.44 21.87
CA ILE A 87 7.07 -6.08 20.83
C ILE A 87 7.64 -4.89 20.07
N LEU A 88 7.83 -5.06 18.76
CA LEU A 88 8.18 -3.97 17.85
C LEU A 88 6.90 -3.17 17.51
N VAL A 89 7.01 -1.86 17.47
CA VAL A 89 5.93 -0.93 17.14
C VAL A 89 6.41 0.04 16.08
N GLY A 90 5.57 0.31 15.08
CA GLY A 90 5.88 1.27 14.01
C GLY A 90 4.62 1.70 13.28
N HIS A 91 4.74 2.69 12.40
CA HIS A 91 3.59 3.11 11.59
C HIS A 91 3.46 2.25 10.32
N HIS A 92 4.53 2.14 9.55
CA HIS A 92 4.52 1.46 8.26
C HIS A 92 4.74 -0.06 8.44
N PRO A 93 3.94 -0.92 7.78
CA PRO A 93 4.21 -2.35 7.70
C PRO A 93 5.47 -2.59 6.87
N GLN A 94 6.06 -3.78 6.99
CA GLN A 94 7.30 -4.16 6.32
C GLN A 94 7.24 -3.99 4.80
N SER A 95 6.05 -4.10 4.23
CA SER A 95 5.79 -3.80 2.83
C SER A 95 5.95 -2.36 2.41
N SER A 96 5.61 -1.45 3.31
CA SER A 96 5.53 -0.02 3.07
C SER A 96 6.79 0.68 3.57
N PHE A 97 7.92 -0.03 3.67
CA PHE A 97 9.22 0.62 3.82
C PHE A 97 10.36 -0.20 3.21
N ARG A 98 11.41 0.50 2.77
CA ARG A 98 12.61 -0.13 2.19
C ARG A 98 13.63 -0.50 3.23
N GLY A 99 14.52 -1.42 2.86
CA GLY A 99 15.53 -1.97 3.76
C GLY A 99 15.01 -3.14 4.59
N GLY A 100 13.69 -3.23 4.81
CA GLY A 100 13.05 -4.31 5.58
C GLY A 100 13.57 -4.42 7.02
N LEU A 101 13.04 -5.35 7.80
CA LEU A 101 13.47 -5.55 9.19
C LEU A 101 14.82 -6.25 9.32
N GLY A 102 15.21 -7.05 8.32
CA GLY A 102 16.47 -7.80 8.35
C GLY A 102 16.57 -8.66 9.61
N LYS A 103 17.68 -8.58 10.34
CA LYS A 103 17.89 -9.35 11.59
C LYS A 103 16.87 -9.07 12.68
N ILE A 104 16.25 -7.87 12.72
CA ILE A 104 15.25 -7.52 13.74
C ILE A 104 14.08 -8.51 13.73
N ARG A 105 13.70 -9.01 12.54
CA ARG A 105 12.64 -10.00 12.35
C ARG A 105 12.87 -11.29 13.15
N ASP A 106 14.14 -11.65 13.33
CA ASP A 106 14.54 -12.88 13.99
C ASP A 106 14.86 -12.63 15.49
N MET A 107 14.57 -11.43 16.00
CA MET A 107 14.80 -11.03 17.41
C MET A 107 13.51 -10.78 18.19
N VAL A 108 12.37 -10.58 17.50
CA VAL A 108 11.10 -10.21 18.13
C VAL A 108 9.95 -11.07 17.59
N PRO A 109 8.99 -11.48 18.43
CA PRO A 109 7.83 -12.24 18.00
C PRO A 109 6.76 -11.40 17.31
N TYR A 110 6.62 -10.13 17.66
CA TYR A 110 5.52 -9.28 17.22
C TYR A 110 6.00 -7.97 16.63
N PHE A 111 5.42 -7.58 15.51
CA PHE A 111 5.49 -6.23 14.98
C PHE A 111 4.08 -5.67 14.81
N ILE A 112 3.73 -4.69 15.64
CA ILE A 112 2.44 -4.00 15.58
C ILE A 112 2.61 -2.74 14.75
N ASN A 113 1.81 -2.61 13.70
CA ASN A 113 1.85 -1.47 12.79
C ASN A 113 0.46 -0.98 12.35
N GLY A 114 0.41 -0.02 11.44
CA GLY A 114 -0.83 0.52 10.85
C GLY A 114 -0.63 0.81 9.36
N HIS A 115 -1.08 1.98 8.89
CA HIS A 115 -0.82 2.55 7.56
C HIS A 115 -1.64 2.03 6.37
N ILE A 116 -2.05 0.76 6.30
CA ILE A 116 -2.90 0.28 5.18
C ILE A 116 -4.38 0.45 5.48
N HIS A 117 -4.76 0.60 6.76
CA HIS A 117 -6.14 0.90 7.16
C HIS A 117 -7.10 -0.26 6.78
N ALA A 118 -6.61 -1.49 6.85
CA ALA A 118 -7.34 -2.68 6.44
C ALA A 118 -7.61 -3.66 7.59
N LYS A 119 -8.84 -4.18 7.63
CA LYS A 119 -9.30 -5.18 8.59
C LYS A 119 -8.52 -6.48 8.47
N ASN A 120 -8.23 -7.12 9.61
CA ASN A 120 -7.66 -8.48 9.69
C ASN A 120 -6.31 -8.69 8.99
N MET A 121 -5.56 -7.61 8.78
CA MET A 121 -4.21 -7.62 8.22
C MET A 121 -3.19 -8.24 9.18
N LYS A 122 -3.03 -9.55 9.08
CA LYS A 122 -2.14 -10.35 9.93
C LYS A 122 -1.37 -11.33 9.07
N GLN A 123 -0.05 -11.34 9.23
CA GLN A 123 0.79 -12.27 8.51
C GLN A 123 1.99 -12.75 9.32
N ARG A 124 2.56 -13.86 8.87
CA ARG A 124 3.77 -14.44 9.45
C ARG A 124 4.91 -14.35 8.44
N ILE A 125 5.97 -13.65 8.82
CA ILE A 125 7.18 -13.52 8.02
C ILE A 125 8.30 -14.24 8.77
N GLY A 126 8.56 -15.50 8.42
CA GLY A 126 9.47 -16.35 9.19
C GLY A 126 8.94 -16.55 10.62
N THR A 127 9.69 -16.12 11.62
CA THR A 127 9.30 -16.20 13.04
C THR A 127 8.48 -15.01 13.51
N LEU A 128 8.49 -13.88 12.78
CA LEU A 128 7.79 -12.66 13.14
C LEU A 128 6.30 -12.74 12.76
N LEU A 129 5.44 -12.37 13.71
CA LEU A 129 4.04 -12.03 13.44
C LEU A 129 3.92 -10.53 13.24
N GLU A 130 3.62 -10.15 12.00
CA GLU A 130 3.28 -8.77 11.66
C GLU A 130 1.77 -8.58 11.77
N LEU A 131 1.38 -7.64 12.62
CA LEU A 131 0.02 -7.45 13.10
C LEU A 131 -0.38 -6.00 12.85
N GLU A 132 -0.95 -5.72 11.69
CA GLU A 132 -1.49 -4.41 11.43
C GLU A 132 -2.76 -4.20 12.26
N ALA A 133 -2.83 -3.06 12.93
CA ALA A 133 -4.02 -2.59 13.62
C ALA A 133 -4.85 -1.77 12.64
N ASP A 134 -6.15 -2.05 12.65
CA ASP A 134 -7.11 -1.29 11.87
C ASP A 134 -7.22 0.15 12.40
N ASP A 135 -7.86 1.02 11.62
CA ASP A 135 -7.87 2.44 11.91
C ASP A 135 -9.09 2.91 12.71
N MET A 136 -8.93 4.05 13.38
CA MET A 136 -9.98 4.65 14.21
C MET A 136 -10.94 5.56 13.43
N LYS A 137 -10.71 5.80 12.14
CA LYS A 137 -11.41 6.77 11.29
C LYS A 137 -12.52 6.13 10.45
N GLU A 138 -12.21 5.06 9.73
CA GLU A 138 -13.11 4.38 8.78
C GLU A 138 -13.75 3.15 9.41
N SER A 139 -12.94 2.31 10.06
CA SER A 139 -13.38 1.05 10.65
C SER A 139 -13.67 1.14 12.14
N GLU A 140 -13.18 2.19 12.81
CA GLU A 140 -13.31 2.39 14.27
C GLU A 140 -12.76 1.20 15.07
N GLY A 141 -11.70 0.59 14.55
CA GLY A 141 -11.08 -0.61 15.08
C GLY A 141 -10.04 -0.32 16.16
N TRP A 142 -9.99 -1.18 17.17
CA TRP A 142 -8.99 -1.16 18.23
C TRP A 142 -8.59 -2.59 18.61
N ARG A 143 -7.37 -2.76 19.11
CA ARG A 143 -6.83 -4.06 19.50
C ARG A 143 -6.66 -4.16 21.01
N LEU A 144 -7.21 -5.22 21.59
CA LEU A 144 -6.91 -5.63 22.97
C LEU A 144 -5.65 -6.50 22.94
N LEU A 145 -4.61 -6.10 23.68
CA LEU A 145 -3.40 -6.91 23.90
C LEU A 145 -3.41 -7.44 25.34
N VAL A 146 -3.20 -8.74 25.49
CA VAL A 146 -3.29 -9.44 26.77
C VAL A 146 -1.99 -10.19 27.05
N PHE A 147 -1.40 -9.87 28.20
CA PHE A 147 -0.18 -10.48 28.70
C PHE A 147 -0.56 -11.54 29.75
N ASP A 148 -0.27 -12.80 29.46
CA ASP A 148 -0.68 -13.94 30.28
C ASP A 148 0.48 -14.91 30.48
N HIS A 149 1.05 -14.95 31.70
CA HIS A 149 2.18 -15.82 32.07
C HIS A 149 3.35 -15.78 31.06
N GLY A 150 3.67 -14.59 30.54
CA GLY A 150 4.74 -14.41 29.55
C GLY A 150 4.34 -14.60 28.09
N GLN A 151 3.13 -15.10 27.81
CA GLN A 151 2.55 -15.11 26.47
C GLN A 151 1.82 -13.80 26.17
N VAL A 152 1.82 -13.39 24.91
CA VAL A 152 1.05 -12.26 24.38
C VAL A 152 -0.06 -12.80 23.48
N SER A 153 -1.31 -12.49 23.80
CA SER A 153 -2.47 -12.79 22.95
C SER A 153 -3.20 -11.48 22.64
N PHE A 154 -4.03 -11.48 21.60
CA PHE A 154 -4.75 -10.27 21.20
C PHE A 154 -6.04 -10.59 20.47
N SER A 155 -6.96 -9.62 20.50
CA SER A 155 -8.22 -9.62 19.75
C SER A 155 -8.45 -8.23 19.15
N ASP A 156 -9.06 -8.20 17.98
CA ASP A 156 -9.48 -6.95 17.33
C ASP A 156 -10.97 -6.74 17.59
N HIS A 157 -11.32 -5.51 17.92
CA HIS A 157 -12.67 -5.07 18.25
C HIS A 157 -12.97 -3.76 17.54
N TYR A 158 -14.25 -3.44 17.38
CA TYR A 158 -14.73 -2.23 16.73
C TYR A 158 -15.66 -1.48 17.66
N LEU A 159 -15.74 -0.15 17.56
CA LEU A 159 -16.61 0.66 18.44
C LEU A 159 -18.09 0.26 18.33
N ASN A 160 -18.51 -0.24 17.17
CA ASN A 160 -19.88 -0.71 16.93
C ASN A 160 -20.09 -2.18 17.36
N ASP A 161 -19.09 -2.85 17.94
CA ASP A 161 -19.27 -4.21 18.45
C ASP A 161 -20.29 -4.21 19.59
N ALA A 162 -21.17 -5.22 19.56
CA ALA A 162 -22.09 -5.44 20.66
C ALA A 162 -21.33 -6.05 21.85
N PHE A 163 -21.49 -5.45 23.03
CA PHE A 163 -21.14 -6.12 24.28
C PHE A 163 -22.00 -7.38 24.46
N PRO A 164 -21.46 -8.45 25.09
CA PRO A 164 -20.15 -8.52 25.74
C PRO A 164 -18.96 -8.73 24.79
N LEU A 165 -17.78 -8.20 25.14
CA LEU A 165 -16.53 -8.48 24.42
C LEU A 165 -15.81 -9.65 25.10
N VAL A 166 -15.21 -10.55 24.32
CA VAL A 166 -14.61 -11.78 24.83
C VAL A 166 -13.23 -11.98 24.21
N HIS A 167 -12.26 -12.34 25.05
CA HIS A 167 -10.90 -12.69 24.63
C HIS A 167 -10.41 -13.93 25.36
N VAL A 168 -9.98 -14.96 24.62
CA VAL A 168 -9.40 -16.18 25.20
C VAL A 168 -7.88 -16.07 25.22
N SER A 169 -7.33 -15.84 26.41
CA SER A 169 -5.88 -15.70 26.61
C SER A 169 -5.15 -17.05 26.71
N ASN A 170 -5.80 -18.05 27.31
CA ASN A 170 -5.29 -19.42 27.40
C ASN A 170 -6.43 -20.44 27.23
N PRO A 171 -6.28 -21.47 26.38
CA PRO A 171 -5.12 -21.71 25.51
C PRO A 171 -5.03 -20.68 24.39
N LYS A 172 -3.80 -20.24 24.10
CA LYS A 172 -3.52 -19.24 23.06
C LYS A 172 -3.82 -19.80 21.67
N ASP A 173 -4.30 -18.94 20.78
CA ASP A 173 -4.58 -19.31 19.39
C ASP A 173 -3.32 -19.85 18.68
N ALA A 174 -3.44 -21.05 18.11
CA ALA A 174 -2.36 -21.78 17.43
C ALA A 174 -1.76 -21.00 16.24
N ARG A 175 -2.53 -20.06 15.65
CA ARG A 175 -2.04 -19.20 14.56
C ARG A 175 -1.03 -18.17 15.03
N TYR A 176 -1.10 -17.79 16.31
CA TYR A 176 -0.27 -16.72 16.88
C TYR A 176 0.83 -17.22 17.83
N LEU A 177 1.03 -18.53 17.92
CA LEU A 177 2.13 -19.12 18.68
C LEU A 177 3.48 -18.60 18.17
N SER A 178 4.42 -18.49 19.11
CA SER A 178 5.74 -17.92 18.87
C SER A 178 6.83 -18.74 19.55
N VAL A 179 7.96 -18.89 18.87
CA VAL A 179 9.17 -19.54 19.41
C VAL A 179 9.88 -18.70 20.47
N PHE A 180 9.56 -17.40 20.56
CA PHE A 180 10.09 -16.48 21.56
C PHE A 180 9.30 -16.51 22.88
N GLU A 181 8.20 -17.27 22.91
CA GLU A 181 7.34 -17.35 24.08
C GLU A 181 7.29 -18.79 24.59
N PRO A 182 7.16 -18.98 25.92
CA PRO A 182 6.90 -20.30 26.47
C PRO A 182 5.52 -20.78 26.03
N ASN A 183 5.42 -22.01 25.51
CA ASN A 183 4.11 -22.66 25.33
C ASN A 183 3.64 -23.24 26.67
N HIS A 184 2.87 -22.47 27.43
CA HIS A 184 2.35 -22.91 28.73
C HIS A 184 1.09 -23.77 28.64
N ALA A 185 0.53 -24.00 27.46
CA ALA A 185 -0.74 -24.71 27.31
C ALA A 185 -0.69 -26.09 27.98
N ALA A 186 0.40 -26.85 27.76
CA ALA A 186 0.59 -28.20 28.33
C ALA A 186 0.72 -28.25 29.85
N ALA A 187 1.17 -27.17 30.48
CA ALA A 187 1.34 -27.09 31.93
C ALA A 187 0.22 -26.28 32.62
N SER A 188 -0.75 -25.75 31.85
CA SER A 188 -1.79 -24.88 32.39
C SER A 188 -2.89 -25.69 33.05
N THR A 189 -3.28 -25.32 34.26
CA THR A 189 -4.41 -25.93 34.97
C THR A 189 -5.75 -25.23 34.71
N HIS A 190 -5.75 -24.09 34.01
CA HIS A 190 -6.96 -23.32 33.72
C HIS A 190 -6.99 -22.78 32.29
N VAL A 191 -8.17 -22.84 31.67
CA VAL A 191 -8.57 -21.93 30.60
C VAL A 191 -8.76 -20.53 31.21
N ARG A 192 -8.32 -19.48 30.53
CA ARG A 192 -8.41 -18.08 31.01
C ARG A 192 -9.04 -17.19 29.95
N ILE A 193 -10.17 -16.59 30.31
CA ILE A 193 -11.03 -15.80 29.44
C ILE A 193 -11.21 -14.42 30.05
N LEU A 194 -10.97 -13.37 29.27
CA LEU A 194 -11.40 -12.03 29.62
C LEU A 194 -12.76 -11.76 28.98
N ALA A 195 -13.73 -11.34 29.79
CA ALA A 195 -15.05 -10.97 29.32
C ALA A 195 -15.40 -9.58 29.86
N PHE A 196 -15.73 -8.67 28.95
CA PHE A 196 -16.09 -7.30 29.26
C PHE A 196 -17.55 -7.09 28.90
N SER A 197 -18.26 -6.37 29.77
CA SER A 197 -19.62 -5.96 29.53
C SER A 197 -19.72 -4.44 29.50
N SER A 198 -20.85 -3.93 29.00
CA SER A 198 -21.12 -2.50 29.11
C SER A 198 -21.22 -2.09 30.58
N SER A 199 -20.91 -0.83 30.91
CA SER A 199 -20.91 -0.35 32.30
C SER A 199 -22.26 -0.51 33.05
N ALA A 200 -23.34 -0.80 32.33
CA ALA A 200 -24.67 -1.00 32.87
C ALA A 200 -25.02 -2.47 33.21
N SER A 201 -24.23 -3.45 32.75
CA SER A 201 -24.55 -4.88 32.91
C SER A 201 -23.32 -5.70 33.31
N ASN A 202 -23.45 -6.61 34.27
CA ASN A 202 -22.39 -7.56 34.61
C ASN A 202 -22.48 -8.82 33.73
N ILE A 203 -21.39 -9.55 33.56
CA ILE A 203 -21.43 -10.88 32.93
C ILE A 203 -22.09 -11.87 33.89
N THR A 204 -23.03 -12.68 33.38
CA THR A 204 -23.81 -13.65 34.17
C THR A 204 -23.37 -15.09 33.93
N LEU A 205 -22.94 -15.42 32.72
CA LEU A 205 -22.54 -16.79 32.36
C LEU A 205 -21.40 -16.77 31.36
N VAL A 206 -20.40 -17.63 31.59
CA VAL A 206 -19.34 -17.94 30.63
C VAL A 206 -19.28 -19.45 30.47
N SER A 207 -19.74 -19.98 29.35
CA SER A 207 -19.67 -21.40 29.01
C SER A 207 -18.58 -21.65 27.98
N VAL A 208 -17.83 -22.72 28.18
CA VAL A 208 -16.72 -23.14 27.32
C VAL A 208 -17.03 -24.53 26.79
N ASP A 209 -16.81 -24.73 25.50
CA ASP A 209 -16.94 -26.00 24.80
C ASP A 209 -15.70 -26.28 23.95
N PHE A 210 -15.41 -27.56 23.68
CA PHE A 210 -14.23 -27.98 22.94
C PHE A 210 -14.56 -28.94 21.80
N ASP A 211 -13.92 -28.75 20.65
CA ASP A 211 -13.99 -29.62 19.46
C ASP A 211 -15.42 -29.92 18.97
N GLU A 212 -16.38 -29.02 19.24
CA GLU A 212 -17.81 -29.22 18.95
C GLU A 212 -18.36 -30.54 19.54
N ARG A 213 -17.67 -31.10 20.55
CA ARG A 213 -18.04 -32.37 21.17
C ARG A 213 -19.09 -32.10 22.23
N ASN A 214 -20.30 -32.63 22.02
CA ASN A 214 -21.38 -32.60 23.02
C ASN A 214 -20.88 -33.03 24.42
N HIS A 215 -20.68 -32.05 25.29
CA HIS A 215 -20.72 -32.08 26.76
C HIS A 215 -19.57 -32.73 27.55
N PHE A 216 -18.70 -33.57 27.00
CA PHE A 216 -17.72 -34.30 27.85
C PHE A 216 -16.52 -33.47 28.31
N ALA A 217 -16.15 -32.40 27.59
CA ALA A 217 -15.05 -31.49 27.95
C ALA A 217 -15.52 -30.06 28.27
N SER A 218 -16.82 -29.79 28.15
CA SER A 218 -17.42 -28.46 28.27
C SER A 218 -17.71 -28.09 29.73
N GLY A 219 -17.64 -26.80 30.08
CA GLY A 219 -17.82 -26.34 31.46
C GLY A 219 -18.25 -24.89 31.59
N VAL A 220 -18.60 -24.47 32.80
CA VAL A 220 -18.91 -23.08 33.13
C VAL A 220 -17.71 -22.47 33.87
N ALA A 221 -17.16 -21.39 33.32
CA ALA A 221 -16.03 -20.69 33.91
C ALA A 221 -16.47 -19.87 35.14
N VAL A 222 -15.63 -19.88 36.17
CA VAL A 222 -15.82 -19.16 37.41
C VAL A 222 -15.22 -17.76 37.31
N HIS A 223 -15.93 -16.76 37.78
CA HIS A 223 -15.46 -15.37 37.83
C HIS A 223 -14.32 -15.20 38.83
N MET A 224 -13.22 -14.59 38.39
CA MET A 224 -12.01 -14.36 39.17
C MET A 224 -11.48 -12.94 38.93
N GLY A 225 -11.65 -12.04 39.90
CA GLY A 225 -11.19 -10.64 39.77
C GLY A 225 -12.21 -9.74 39.08
N GLU A 226 -11.76 -8.82 38.23
CA GLU A 226 -12.66 -7.86 37.56
C GLU A 226 -13.30 -8.47 36.31
N ASN A 227 -12.51 -8.71 35.27
CA ASN A 227 -13.00 -9.16 33.96
C ASN A 227 -12.51 -10.56 33.57
N LEU A 228 -11.91 -11.30 34.50
CA LEU A 228 -11.31 -12.61 34.25
C LEU A 228 -12.23 -13.75 34.70
N TYR A 229 -12.34 -14.77 33.86
CA TYR A 229 -13.11 -15.99 34.06
C TYR A 229 -12.21 -17.19 33.79
N VAL A 230 -12.26 -18.19 34.66
CA VAL A 230 -11.38 -19.36 34.58
C VAL A 230 -12.17 -20.66 34.62
N LEU A 231 -11.75 -21.64 33.82
CA LEU A 231 -12.29 -22.99 33.85
C LEU A 231 -11.13 -23.96 34.10
N GLU A 232 -11.23 -24.79 35.13
CA GLU A 232 -10.28 -25.87 35.38
C GLU A 232 -10.29 -26.87 34.22
N TRP A 233 -9.11 -27.32 33.80
CA TRP A 233 -8.95 -28.31 32.73
C TRP A 233 -7.66 -29.12 32.90
N ASP A 234 -7.58 -30.28 32.24
CA ASP A 234 -6.34 -31.04 32.06
C ASP A 234 -5.98 -31.11 30.56
N PRO A 235 -5.07 -30.26 30.08
CA PRO A 235 -4.73 -30.16 28.66
C PRO A 235 -4.10 -31.44 28.10
N MET A 236 -3.35 -32.18 28.93
CA MET A 236 -2.61 -33.36 28.50
C MET A 236 -3.50 -34.60 28.43
N GLN A 237 -4.63 -34.60 29.13
CA GLN A 237 -5.57 -35.71 29.08
C GLN A 237 -6.35 -35.74 27.75
N ASP A 238 -6.85 -34.57 27.32
CA ASP A 238 -7.84 -34.51 26.23
C ASP A 238 -7.33 -33.86 24.93
N PHE A 239 -6.24 -33.09 25.01
CA PHE A 239 -5.78 -32.20 23.93
C PHE A 239 -4.28 -32.30 23.62
N ALA A 240 -3.63 -33.40 24.03
CA ALA A 240 -2.18 -33.52 24.01
C ALA A 240 -1.51 -33.39 22.63
N LEU A 241 -2.22 -33.73 21.54
CA LEU A 241 -1.65 -33.80 20.20
C LEU A 241 -2.58 -33.18 19.16
N GLY A 242 -1.99 -32.39 18.26
CA GLY A 242 -2.68 -31.77 17.15
C GLY A 242 -3.35 -30.44 17.51
N VAL A 243 -4.29 -30.05 16.66
CA VAL A 243 -5.03 -28.79 16.79
C VAL A 243 -6.45 -29.09 17.22
N HIS A 244 -6.91 -28.31 18.19
CA HIS A 244 -8.24 -28.37 18.78
C HIS A 244 -8.93 -27.02 18.65
N THR A 245 -10.24 -27.00 18.85
CA THR A 245 -11.04 -25.77 18.83
C THR A 245 -11.66 -25.54 20.20
N ILE A 246 -11.59 -24.31 20.69
CA ILE A 246 -12.32 -23.85 21.88
C ILE A 246 -13.40 -22.88 21.44
N HIS A 247 -14.61 -23.08 21.94
CA HIS A 247 -15.77 -22.22 21.74
C HIS A 247 -16.18 -21.63 23.09
N VAL A 248 -16.22 -20.31 23.18
CA VAL A 248 -16.59 -19.59 24.41
C VAL A 248 -17.83 -18.77 24.12
N LYS A 249 -18.86 -18.99 24.94
CA LYS A 249 -20.12 -18.24 24.90
C LYS A 249 -20.29 -17.48 26.20
N VAL A 250 -20.48 -16.17 26.08
CA VAL A 250 -20.60 -15.24 27.20
C VAL A 250 -21.97 -14.59 27.15
N THR A 251 -22.67 -14.57 28.28
CA THR A 251 -23.98 -13.91 28.46
C THR A 251 -23.87 -12.81 29.51
N ASP A 252 -24.42 -11.63 29.23
CA ASP A 252 -24.48 -10.52 30.18
C ASP A 252 -25.80 -10.46 30.97
N GLY A 253 -25.90 -9.52 31.91
CA GLY A 253 -27.07 -9.33 32.77
C GLY A 253 -28.31 -8.81 32.03
N THR A 254 -28.16 -8.37 30.79
CA THR A 254 -29.28 -7.98 29.90
C THR A 254 -29.71 -9.11 28.98
N GLY A 255 -29.03 -10.26 29.03
CA GLY A 255 -29.27 -11.40 28.15
C GLY A 255 -28.59 -11.30 26.78
N LYS A 256 -27.70 -10.31 26.57
CA LYS A 256 -26.88 -10.26 25.35
C LYS A 256 -25.82 -11.35 25.38
N VAL A 257 -25.56 -11.91 24.21
CA VAL A 257 -24.66 -13.04 24.03
C VAL A 257 -23.55 -12.68 23.06
N ALA A 258 -22.32 -13.06 23.39
CA ALA A 258 -21.21 -13.07 22.45
C ALA A 258 -20.56 -14.45 22.43
N GLU A 259 -20.12 -14.86 21.24
CA GLU A 259 -19.48 -16.15 21.01
C GLU A 259 -18.14 -15.94 20.31
N VAL A 260 -17.09 -16.54 20.83
CA VAL A 260 -15.74 -16.53 20.26
C VAL A 260 -15.27 -17.95 20.08
N SER A 261 -14.68 -18.24 18.93
CA SER A 261 -14.07 -19.54 18.65
C SER A 261 -12.63 -19.32 18.20
N GLN A 262 -11.70 -20.10 18.76
CA GLN A 262 -10.32 -20.11 18.29
C GLN A 262 -9.73 -21.51 18.28
N VAL A 263 -8.74 -21.70 17.41
CA VAL A 263 -7.98 -22.94 17.29
C VAL A 263 -6.77 -22.88 18.21
N PHE A 264 -6.44 -23.95 18.91
CA PHE A 264 -5.29 -24.02 19.82
C PHE A 264 -4.56 -25.36 19.68
N SER A 265 -3.33 -25.43 20.18
CA SER A 265 -2.55 -26.66 20.23
C SER A 265 -1.76 -26.73 21.53
N VAL A 266 -1.76 -27.91 22.16
CA VAL A 266 -1.00 -28.16 23.39
C VAL A 266 0.44 -28.56 23.09
N ASP A 267 0.65 -29.30 21.99
CA ASP A 267 1.97 -29.74 21.52
C ASP A 267 2.80 -28.64 20.85
N GLY A 268 2.24 -27.44 20.66
CA GLY A 268 2.90 -26.32 20.00
C GLY A 268 2.79 -26.32 18.47
N THR A 269 1.92 -27.15 17.90
CA THR A 269 1.60 -27.11 16.46
C THR A 269 1.14 -25.70 16.06
N VAL A 270 1.93 -25.02 15.22
CA VAL A 270 1.61 -23.68 14.73
C VAL A 270 0.77 -23.79 13.46
N LEU A 271 -0.34 -23.06 13.41
CA LEU A 271 -1.15 -22.95 12.20
C LEU A 271 -0.77 -21.73 11.36
N GLY A 272 -0.78 -21.91 10.04
CA GLY A 272 -0.64 -20.82 9.08
C GLY A 272 -1.93 -20.00 8.96
N PHE A 273 -1.79 -18.80 8.40
CA PHE A 273 -2.94 -18.00 7.99
C PHE A 273 -3.57 -18.58 6.72
N GLY A 274 -4.90 -18.52 6.61
CA GLY A 274 -5.64 -18.97 5.44
C GLY A 274 -5.42 -18.08 4.20
N LEU A 275 -5.96 -18.51 3.06
CA LEU A 275 -5.82 -17.81 1.77
C LEU A 275 -6.39 -16.38 1.78
N ASP A 276 -7.40 -16.11 2.60
CA ASP A 276 -8.01 -14.78 2.72
C ASP A 276 -7.02 -13.74 3.29
N ASN A 277 -6.23 -14.15 4.28
CA ASN A 277 -5.16 -13.32 4.83
C ASN A 277 -4.00 -13.14 3.84
N ILE A 278 -3.76 -14.13 2.97
CA ILE A 278 -2.77 -14.00 1.89
C ILE A 278 -3.24 -12.97 0.88
N TYR A 279 -4.52 -12.96 0.47
CA TYR A 279 -5.05 -11.94 -0.45
C TYR A 279 -4.96 -10.53 0.13
N GLN A 280 -5.26 -10.36 1.42
CA GLN A 280 -5.12 -9.09 2.13
C GLN A 280 -3.64 -8.68 2.29
N SER A 281 -2.76 -9.63 2.61
CA SER A 281 -1.29 -9.42 2.64
C SER A 281 -0.74 -9.08 1.25
N MET A 282 -1.26 -9.67 0.17
CA MET A 282 -0.90 -9.34 -1.21
C MET A 282 -1.37 -7.94 -1.62
N GLN A 283 -2.48 -7.44 -1.05
CA GLN A 283 -2.89 -6.04 -1.20
C GLN A 283 -1.95 -5.09 -0.45
N ALA A 284 -1.49 -5.48 0.75
CA ALA A 284 -0.63 -4.66 1.57
C ALA A 284 0.85 -4.69 1.16
N ILE A 285 1.35 -5.72 0.47
CA ILE A 285 2.79 -6.02 0.46
C ILE A 285 3.42 -6.30 -0.89
N GLY A 286 4.44 -5.50 -1.21
CA GLY A 286 5.78 -5.93 -1.70
C GLY A 286 5.86 -6.75 -3.00
N ASP A 287 5.08 -7.80 -3.16
CA ASP A 287 4.99 -8.63 -4.37
C ASP A 287 4.29 -7.90 -5.51
N LEU A 288 3.41 -6.94 -5.23
CA LEU A 288 2.93 -6.03 -6.26
C LEU A 288 4.10 -5.24 -6.88
N SER A 289 5.17 -4.94 -6.13
CA SER A 289 6.36 -4.34 -6.72
C SER A 289 7.10 -5.27 -7.66
N ILE A 290 7.18 -6.57 -7.34
CA ILE A 290 7.78 -7.57 -8.22
C ILE A 290 6.91 -7.73 -9.47
N LEU A 291 5.59 -7.81 -9.31
CA LEU A 291 4.64 -7.85 -10.41
C LEU A 291 4.72 -6.59 -11.28
N HIS A 292 4.81 -5.39 -10.69
CA HIS A 292 4.99 -4.14 -11.42
C HIS A 292 6.33 -4.10 -12.15
N ARG A 293 7.41 -4.59 -11.54
CA ARG A 293 8.74 -4.71 -12.17
C ARG A 293 8.71 -5.68 -13.34
N LEU A 294 8.11 -6.86 -13.16
CA LEU A 294 7.95 -7.89 -14.19
C LEU A 294 7.07 -7.37 -15.33
N ALA A 295 5.93 -6.77 -15.01
CA ALA A 295 5.04 -6.16 -16.00
C ALA A 295 5.78 -5.06 -16.75
N PHE A 296 6.42 -4.11 -16.07
CA PHE A 296 7.24 -3.08 -16.71
C PHE A 296 8.32 -3.67 -17.61
N ALA A 297 9.00 -4.73 -17.19
CA ALA A 297 10.00 -5.41 -18.01
C ALA A 297 9.39 -6.06 -19.27
N ILE A 298 8.23 -6.73 -19.14
CA ILE A 298 7.50 -7.34 -20.26
C ILE A 298 7.05 -6.27 -21.25
N PHE A 299 6.40 -5.21 -20.78
CA PHE A 299 5.90 -4.12 -21.62
C PHE A 299 7.07 -3.35 -22.27
N SER A 300 8.13 -3.04 -21.53
CA SER A 300 9.35 -2.43 -22.09
C SER A 300 9.99 -3.31 -23.17
N SER A 301 10.10 -4.62 -22.92
CA SER A 301 10.62 -5.58 -23.91
C SER A 301 9.75 -5.64 -25.16
N SER A 302 8.43 -5.61 -25.01
CA SER A 302 7.51 -5.60 -26.14
C SER A 302 7.64 -4.33 -27.00
N ASN A 303 7.89 -3.17 -26.38
CA ASN A 303 8.16 -1.92 -27.09
C ASN A 303 9.48 -1.99 -27.87
N ILE A 304 10.53 -2.58 -27.28
CA ILE A 304 11.81 -2.80 -27.98
C ILE A 304 11.63 -3.77 -29.16
N ILE A 305 10.92 -4.89 -28.95
CA ILE A 305 10.61 -5.85 -30.01
C ILE A 305 9.85 -5.17 -31.15
N PHE A 306 8.88 -4.32 -30.83
CA PHE A 306 8.17 -3.51 -31.83
C PHE A 306 9.13 -2.66 -32.66
N LEU A 307 10.05 -1.92 -32.02
CA LEU A 307 11.06 -1.12 -32.71
C LEU A 307 11.97 -1.99 -33.59
N ILE A 308 12.36 -3.17 -33.12
CA ILE A 308 13.23 -4.10 -33.87
C ILE A 308 12.51 -4.65 -35.10
N VAL A 309 11.26 -5.11 -34.95
CA VAL A 309 10.45 -5.66 -36.05
C VAL A 309 10.23 -4.60 -37.12
N HIS A 310 9.95 -3.36 -36.71
CA HIS A 310 9.66 -2.24 -37.62
C HIS A 310 10.90 -1.39 -37.93
N ARG A 311 12.12 -1.85 -37.58
CA ARG A 311 13.36 -1.07 -37.72
C ARG A 311 13.63 -0.61 -39.13
N LYS A 312 13.38 -1.47 -40.12
CA LYS A 312 13.62 -1.16 -41.53
C LYS A 312 12.73 0.00 -41.98
N TRP A 313 11.47 0.00 -41.53
CA TRP A 313 10.49 1.04 -41.79
C TRP A 313 10.86 2.35 -41.05
N LEU A 314 11.25 2.29 -39.78
CA LEU A 314 11.69 3.47 -39.01
C LEU A 314 12.89 4.17 -39.66
N ILE A 315 13.85 3.39 -40.16
CA ILE A 315 15.08 3.88 -40.80
C ILE A 315 14.78 4.41 -42.21
N GLN A 316 13.99 3.68 -43.00
CA GLN A 316 13.67 4.03 -44.38
C GLN A 316 12.87 5.34 -44.46
N PHE A 317 12.01 5.60 -43.48
CA PHE A 317 11.20 6.80 -43.45
C PHE A 317 11.91 8.06 -42.93
N ASN A 318 13.23 8.02 -42.65
CA ASN A 318 14.16 9.09 -42.18
C ASN A 318 13.52 10.47 -41.88
N SER A 319 12.48 10.46 -41.06
CA SER A 319 11.64 11.61 -40.81
C SER A 319 11.91 12.00 -39.38
N TRP A 320 11.67 13.27 -39.09
CA TRP A 320 11.70 13.73 -37.71
C TRP A 320 10.72 12.89 -36.84
N LEU A 321 9.60 12.40 -37.42
CA LEU A 321 8.61 11.58 -36.74
C LEU A 321 9.11 10.17 -36.38
N SER A 322 9.82 9.48 -37.28
CA SER A 322 10.36 8.14 -36.96
C SER A 322 11.46 8.20 -35.90
N ARG A 323 12.31 9.24 -35.95
CA ARG A 323 13.29 9.53 -34.90
C ARG A 323 12.60 9.86 -33.57
N TYR A 324 11.54 10.66 -33.61
CA TYR A 324 10.75 11.00 -32.42
C TYR A 324 10.16 9.75 -31.74
N ILE A 325 9.56 8.83 -32.51
CA ILE A 325 9.02 7.57 -31.97
C ILE A 325 10.12 6.75 -31.27
N MET A 326 11.30 6.65 -31.88
CA MET A 326 12.43 5.94 -31.28
C MET A 326 12.89 6.60 -29.96
N PHE A 327 13.07 7.92 -29.95
CA PHE A 327 13.46 8.65 -28.75
C PHE A 327 12.41 8.53 -27.65
N PHE A 328 11.14 8.66 -27.99
CA PHE A 328 10.03 8.56 -27.04
C PHE A 328 9.99 7.18 -26.36
N VAL A 329 10.13 6.09 -27.12
CA VAL A 329 10.17 4.73 -26.54
C VAL A 329 11.40 4.55 -25.63
N VAL A 330 12.56 5.10 -26.00
CA VAL A 330 13.77 5.03 -25.16
C VAL A 330 13.59 5.84 -23.88
N GLU A 331 13.08 7.07 -23.96
CA GLU A 331 12.76 7.93 -22.81
C GLU A 331 11.78 7.23 -21.86
N LEU A 332 10.81 6.50 -22.40
CA LEU A 332 9.84 5.73 -21.61
C LEU A 332 10.40 4.46 -20.97
N ILE A 333 11.59 4.00 -21.33
CA ILE A 333 12.25 2.87 -20.67
C ILE A 333 13.28 3.40 -19.67
N VAL A 334 13.98 4.48 -20.03
CA VAL A 334 15.13 5.00 -19.28
C VAL A 334 14.72 6.08 -18.29
N GLY A 335 13.73 6.92 -18.59
CA GLY A 335 13.40 8.15 -17.87
C GLY A 335 14.41 9.29 -18.12
N PRO A 336 14.34 10.40 -17.35
CA PRO A 336 13.36 10.70 -16.31
C PRO A 336 12.00 11.08 -16.88
N TYR A 337 10.95 10.74 -16.16
CA TYR A 337 9.54 10.95 -16.52
C TYR A 337 9.02 12.31 -16.10
N LEU A 338 9.44 12.75 -14.92
CA LEU A 338 8.96 13.97 -14.31
C LEU A 338 10.02 14.56 -13.38
N VAL A 339 9.99 15.88 -13.34
CA VAL A 339 10.78 16.71 -12.44
C VAL A 339 9.78 17.27 -11.45
N ALA A 340 9.90 16.91 -10.18
CA ALA A 340 8.93 17.27 -9.16
C ALA A 340 9.62 17.62 -7.85
N LYS A 341 8.99 18.47 -7.03
CA LYS A 341 9.32 18.52 -5.61
C LYS A 341 8.84 17.22 -4.98
N VAL A 342 9.75 16.33 -4.62
CA VAL A 342 9.38 15.00 -4.10
C VAL A 342 9.35 14.98 -2.57
N PHE A 343 10.08 15.92 -1.94
CA PHE A 343 10.35 15.94 -0.52
C PHE A 343 10.09 17.36 0.01
N GLY A 344 9.13 17.50 0.93
CA GLY A 344 8.75 18.80 1.52
C GLY A 344 8.24 19.86 0.53
N GLU A 345 7.66 20.95 1.04
CA GLU A 345 7.21 22.09 0.19
C GLU A 345 8.37 23.04 -0.17
N GLU A 346 9.43 23.08 0.65
CA GLU A 346 10.60 23.97 0.52
C GLU A 346 11.88 23.25 0.03
N GLU A 347 11.83 21.95 -0.25
CA GLU A 347 13.01 21.08 -0.42
C GLU A 347 13.14 20.45 -1.85
N PRO A 348 14.23 19.73 -2.18
CA PRO A 348 14.81 19.77 -3.52
C PRO A 348 13.99 19.09 -4.62
N ILE A 349 14.23 19.58 -5.84
CA ILE A 349 13.65 19.03 -7.07
C ILE A 349 14.25 17.64 -7.33
N GLY A 350 13.39 16.63 -7.34
CA GLY A 350 13.74 15.25 -7.69
C GLY A 350 13.41 14.91 -9.14
N LEU A 351 14.24 14.04 -9.73
CA LEU A 351 14.00 13.37 -11.00
C LEU A 351 13.36 12.02 -10.73
N VAL A 352 12.18 11.79 -11.28
CA VAL A 352 11.47 10.51 -11.13
C VAL A 352 11.66 9.69 -12.40
N PHE A 353 12.24 8.52 -12.23
CA PHE A 353 12.50 7.50 -13.24
C PHE A 353 11.52 6.33 -13.05
N PRO A 354 11.28 5.49 -14.07
CA PRO A 354 10.46 4.30 -13.92
C PRO A 354 10.94 3.36 -12.81
N TYR A 355 12.24 3.36 -12.52
CA TYR A 355 12.87 2.51 -11.51
C TYR A 355 13.20 3.23 -10.19
N GLY A 356 12.80 4.50 -10.03
CA GLY A 356 12.94 5.18 -8.76
C GLY A 356 13.05 6.69 -8.87
N ILE A 357 13.28 7.34 -7.75
CA ILE A 357 13.40 8.79 -7.66
C ILE A 357 14.85 9.13 -7.32
N VAL A 358 15.46 10.01 -8.09
CA VAL A 358 16.74 10.62 -7.76
C VAL A 358 16.45 12.00 -7.21
N ALA A 359 16.55 12.17 -5.89
CA ALA A 359 16.53 13.49 -5.28
C ALA A 359 17.97 13.93 -5.04
N ILE A 360 18.27 15.17 -5.40
CA ILE A 360 19.55 15.80 -5.10
C ILE A 360 19.38 16.44 -3.73
N ASP A 361 19.74 15.72 -2.68
CA ASP A 361 19.69 16.19 -1.30
C ASP A 361 21.02 15.89 -0.58
N GLU A 362 21.27 16.52 0.57
CA GLU A 362 22.39 16.29 1.49
C GLU A 362 22.53 14.83 1.96
N PHE A 363 21.52 13.99 1.70
CA PHE A 363 21.50 12.56 2.07
C PHE A 363 22.05 11.59 1.01
N ASP A 364 22.69 12.07 -0.07
CA ASP A 364 23.46 11.25 -1.04
C ASP A 364 22.74 9.94 -1.44
N GLY A 365 21.59 10.01 -2.14
CA GLY A 365 20.85 8.77 -2.41
C GLY A 365 19.78 8.80 -3.49
N ILE A 366 19.85 7.80 -4.39
CA ILE A 366 18.75 7.38 -5.26
C ILE A 366 17.69 6.66 -4.40
N VAL A 367 16.50 7.23 -4.33
CA VAL A 367 15.33 6.65 -3.68
C VAL A 367 14.60 5.73 -4.68
N PHE A 368 15.07 4.48 -4.82
CA PHE A 368 14.45 3.42 -5.65
C PHE A 368 13.01 3.01 -5.27
N ASP A 369 11.98 3.68 -5.78
CA ASP A 369 10.58 3.38 -5.46
C ASP A 369 9.97 2.30 -6.36
N SER A 370 9.24 1.36 -5.75
CA SER A 370 8.39 0.41 -6.46
C SER A 370 7.19 1.07 -7.13
N GLN A 371 6.69 2.19 -6.61
CA GLN A 371 5.53 2.85 -7.22
C GLN A 371 5.85 3.59 -8.51
N THR A 372 7.11 3.94 -8.75
CA THR A 372 7.47 4.50 -10.05
C THR A 372 7.29 3.49 -11.17
N TYR A 373 7.42 2.18 -10.90
CA TYR A 373 7.10 1.14 -11.87
C TYR A 373 5.60 1.08 -12.17
N PHE A 374 4.74 1.34 -11.19
CA PHE A 374 3.29 1.42 -11.43
C PHE A 374 2.96 2.62 -12.33
N LEU A 375 3.51 3.80 -12.00
CA LEU A 375 3.36 4.99 -12.83
C LEU A 375 3.90 4.76 -14.26
N ALA A 376 5.04 4.07 -14.37
CA ALA A 376 5.64 3.68 -15.63
C ALA A 376 4.78 2.72 -16.45
N LEU A 377 4.24 1.69 -15.80
CA LEU A 377 3.35 0.74 -16.42
C LEU A 377 2.09 1.43 -16.94
N PHE A 378 1.53 2.35 -16.15
CA PHE A 378 0.39 3.16 -16.56
C PHE A 378 0.73 4.01 -17.79
N ALA A 379 1.88 4.69 -17.80
CA ALA A 379 2.34 5.44 -18.97
C ALA A 379 2.52 4.53 -20.20
N GLN A 380 3.07 3.32 -20.03
CA GLN A 380 3.25 2.36 -21.11
C GLN A 380 1.91 1.86 -21.69
N ILE A 381 0.95 1.52 -20.85
CA ILE A 381 -0.36 1.00 -21.26
C ILE A 381 -1.21 2.09 -21.92
N PHE A 382 -1.27 3.28 -21.33
CA PHE A 382 -2.23 4.32 -21.74
C PHE A 382 -1.68 5.36 -22.71
N ALA A 383 -0.35 5.51 -22.82
CA ALA A 383 0.26 6.43 -23.78
C ALA A 383 1.00 5.67 -24.89
N VAL A 384 1.90 4.75 -24.53
CA VAL A 384 2.88 4.18 -25.49
C VAL A 384 2.25 3.21 -26.46
N PHE A 385 1.59 2.18 -25.97
CA PHE A 385 0.94 1.19 -26.81
C PHE A 385 -0.07 1.81 -27.79
N PRO A 386 -1.00 2.66 -27.31
CA PRO A 386 -1.88 3.46 -28.16
C PRO A 386 -1.12 4.24 -29.25
N PHE A 387 -0.05 4.95 -28.89
CA PHE A 387 0.73 5.75 -29.83
C PHE A 387 1.48 4.90 -30.86
N LEU A 388 2.08 3.78 -30.48
CA LEU A 388 2.78 2.86 -31.39
C LEU A 388 1.81 2.21 -32.38
N ILE A 389 0.62 1.83 -31.93
CA ILE A 389 -0.45 1.32 -32.80
C ILE A 389 -0.85 2.41 -33.81
N PHE A 390 -1.11 3.63 -33.34
CA PHE A 390 -1.46 4.76 -34.21
C PHE A 390 -0.38 5.05 -35.24
N ALA A 391 0.89 5.11 -34.82
CA ALA A 391 2.02 5.29 -35.72
C ALA A 391 2.00 4.20 -36.80
N THR A 392 1.94 2.93 -36.41
CA THR A 392 1.91 1.81 -37.36
C THR A 392 0.84 2.00 -38.45
N ILE A 393 -0.37 2.41 -38.08
CA ILE A 393 -1.47 2.62 -39.01
C ILE A 393 -1.18 3.81 -39.94
N MET A 394 -0.76 4.94 -39.40
CA MET A 394 -0.51 6.16 -40.17
C MET A 394 0.53 5.96 -41.26
N PHE A 395 1.56 5.15 -41.03
CA PHE A 395 2.54 4.90 -42.08
C PHE A 395 2.17 3.73 -42.99
N GLN A 396 1.38 2.74 -42.54
CA GLN A 396 0.82 1.72 -43.44
C GLN A 396 -0.07 2.38 -44.53
N ASP A 397 -0.77 3.46 -44.19
CA ASP A 397 -1.59 4.24 -45.13
C ASP A 397 -0.73 5.01 -46.16
N ARG A 398 0.52 5.35 -45.81
CA ARG A 398 1.46 6.08 -46.68
C ARG A 398 2.22 5.19 -47.69
N GLU A 399 2.29 3.88 -47.46
CA GLU A 399 2.94 2.92 -48.40
C GLU A 399 2.08 2.57 -49.63
N GLY A 400 0.95 3.24 -49.84
CA GLY A 400 0.23 3.20 -51.13
C GLY A 400 -0.94 2.22 -51.17
N LYS A 401 -1.84 2.26 -50.17
CA LYS A 401 -3.23 1.81 -50.35
C LYS A 401 -4.13 3.02 -50.26
N GLU A 402 -4.95 3.20 -51.30
CA GLU A 402 -5.72 4.41 -51.63
C GLU A 402 -6.36 5.13 -50.43
N THR A 403 -6.14 6.44 -50.41
CA THR A 403 -6.67 7.40 -49.44
C THR A 403 -8.17 7.63 -49.64
N THR A 404 -8.96 7.43 -48.59
CA THR A 404 -10.12 8.28 -48.31
C THR A 404 -9.73 9.24 -47.19
N VAL A 405 -9.76 10.53 -47.48
CA VAL A 405 -9.47 11.62 -46.55
C VAL A 405 -10.34 11.46 -45.29
N PHE A 406 -9.69 11.32 -44.14
CA PHE A 406 -10.31 11.19 -42.82
C PHE A 406 -11.15 12.44 -42.50
N SER A 407 -12.48 12.28 -42.46
CA SER A 407 -13.36 13.15 -41.67
C SER A 407 -13.91 12.33 -40.51
N VAL A 408 -13.26 12.43 -39.34
CA VAL A 408 -13.78 11.79 -38.12
C VAL A 408 -14.86 12.71 -37.56
N ARG A 409 -16.13 12.43 -37.88
CA ARG A 409 -17.24 12.86 -37.02
C ARG A 409 -17.33 11.86 -35.88
N LEU A 410 -17.04 12.30 -34.66
CA LEU A 410 -17.33 11.57 -33.42
C LEU A 410 -18.84 11.33 -33.36
N SER A 411 -19.28 10.10 -33.64
CA SER A 411 -20.64 9.66 -33.32
C SER A 411 -20.60 8.29 -32.66
N LEU A 412 -21.44 8.11 -31.63
CA LEU A 412 -21.58 6.88 -30.87
C LEU A 412 -21.96 5.68 -31.76
N GLU A 413 -22.64 5.96 -32.88
CA GLU A 413 -23.03 4.96 -33.88
C GLU A 413 -21.81 4.30 -34.55
N ASN A 414 -20.75 5.05 -34.85
CA ASN A 414 -19.56 4.49 -35.48
C ASN A 414 -18.82 3.51 -34.55
N LEU A 415 -18.83 3.78 -33.24
CA LEU A 415 -18.25 2.92 -32.21
C LEU A 415 -19.02 1.60 -32.08
N LEU A 416 -20.36 1.66 -32.03
CA LEU A 416 -21.23 0.49 -31.94
C LEU A 416 -21.18 -0.37 -33.21
N LYS A 417 -20.97 0.25 -34.38
CA LYS A 417 -20.86 -0.43 -35.67
C LYS A 417 -19.53 -1.18 -35.82
N ALA A 418 -18.45 -0.68 -35.23
CA ALA A 418 -17.15 -1.37 -35.20
C ALA A 418 -17.20 -2.63 -34.32
N LEU A 419 -17.86 -2.55 -33.16
CA LEU A 419 -17.98 -3.65 -32.20
C LEU A 419 -18.94 -4.78 -32.65
N SER A 420 -19.90 -4.49 -33.53
CA SER A 420 -20.97 -5.42 -33.92
C SER A 420 -20.71 -6.23 -35.20
N THR A 421 -19.59 -6.02 -35.91
CA THR A 421 -19.32 -6.75 -37.16
C THR A 421 -18.57 -8.09 -36.93
N THR A 422 -19.32 -9.19 -36.92
CA THR A 422 -18.87 -10.59 -36.73
C THR A 422 -18.50 -11.34 -38.03
N LYS A 423 -18.03 -10.65 -39.08
CA LYS A 423 -17.56 -11.34 -40.30
C LYS A 423 -16.05 -11.61 -40.22
N PRO A 424 -15.56 -12.77 -40.71
CA PRO A 424 -14.14 -13.09 -40.71
C PRO A 424 -13.41 -12.09 -41.61
N CYS A 425 -12.80 -11.10 -40.96
CA CYS A 425 -11.93 -10.12 -41.60
C CYS A 425 -10.52 -10.67 -41.62
N THR A 426 -9.76 -10.35 -42.67
CA THR A 426 -8.31 -10.55 -42.63
C THR A 426 -7.73 -9.76 -41.43
N ALA A 427 -6.63 -10.24 -40.83
CA ALA A 427 -6.00 -9.58 -39.68
C ALA A 427 -5.81 -8.07 -39.92
N SER A 428 -5.45 -7.67 -41.14
CA SER A 428 -5.29 -6.26 -41.53
C SER A 428 -6.56 -5.41 -41.42
N THR A 429 -7.72 -5.98 -41.75
CA THR A 429 -9.00 -5.26 -41.74
C THR A 429 -9.59 -5.19 -40.33
N PHE A 430 -9.35 -6.21 -39.51
CA PHE A 430 -9.67 -6.19 -38.09
C PHE A 430 -8.82 -5.15 -37.35
N SER A 431 -7.51 -5.13 -37.57
CA SER A 431 -6.61 -4.11 -37.00
C SER A 431 -7.05 -2.69 -37.37
N ARG A 432 -7.45 -2.48 -38.63
CA ARG A 432 -7.93 -1.18 -39.12
C ARG A 432 -9.23 -0.74 -38.43
N ARG A 433 -10.24 -1.61 -38.37
CA ARG A 433 -11.53 -1.30 -37.72
C ARG A 433 -11.45 -1.19 -36.21
N PHE A 434 -10.62 -2.02 -35.59
CA PHE A 434 -10.32 -1.94 -34.17
C PHE A 434 -9.67 -0.59 -33.86
N ALA A 435 -8.71 -0.15 -34.67
CA ALA A 435 -8.12 1.16 -34.51
C ALA A 435 -9.09 2.32 -34.78
N GLU A 436 -9.97 2.23 -35.78
CA GLU A 436 -11.00 3.24 -36.05
C GLU A 436 -11.96 3.43 -34.85
N GLY A 437 -12.25 2.37 -34.09
CA GLY A 437 -13.04 2.45 -32.86
C GLY A 437 -12.23 2.85 -31.62
N LEU A 438 -10.96 2.44 -31.54
CA LEU A 438 -10.08 2.70 -30.40
C LEU A 438 -9.48 4.12 -30.45
N LEU A 439 -9.29 4.72 -31.63
CA LEU A 439 -8.64 6.02 -31.79
C LEU A 439 -9.36 7.17 -31.08
N PRO A 440 -10.70 7.31 -31.18
CA PRO A 440 -11.43 8.33 -30.43
C PRO A 440 -11.40 8.05 -28.92
N LEU A 441 -11.46 6.78 -28.52
CA LEU A 441 -11.35 6.37 -27.13
C LEU A 441 -9.96 6.67 -26.56
N MET A 442 -8.90 6.41 -27.34
CA MET A 442 -7.51 6.73 -27.02
C MET A 442 -7.28 8.24 -26.96
N PHE A 443 -7.86 9.02 -27.88
CA PHE A 443 -7.80 10.48 -27.80
C PHE A 443 -8.51 10.99 -26.55
N VAL A 444 -9.67 10.44 -26.21
CA VAL A 444 -10.38 10.77 -24.96
C VAL A 444 -9.58 10.34 -23.74
N LEU A 445 -8.98 9.15 -23.72
CA LEU A 445 -8.17 8.65 -22.61
C LEU A 445 -6.86 9.41 -22.46
N LEU A 446 -6.23 9.81 -23.56
CA LEU A 446 -5.00 10.61 -23.57
C LEU A 446 -5.31 12.06 -23.22
N PHE A 447 -6.45 12.61 -23.63
CA PHE A 447 -6.93 13.93 -23.24
C PHE A 447 -7.40 13.98 -21.78
N VAL A 448 -8.12 12.96 -21.31
CA VAL A 448 -8.49 12.79 -19.89
C VAL A 448 -7.25 12.52 -19.07
N GLY A 449 -6.30 11.72 -19.54
CA GLY A 449 -5.00 11.50 -18.90
C GLY A 449 -4.19 12.79 -18.81
N VAL A 450 -4.14 13.58 -19.88
CA VAL A 450 -3.51 14.91 -19.89
C VAL A 450 -4.24 15.88 -18.95
N ILE A 451 -5.57 15.88 -18.90
CA ILE A 451 -6.33 16.71 -17.97
C ILE A 451 -6.11 16.27 -16.52
N VAL A 452 -6.13 14.97 -16.23
CA VAL A 452 -5.88 14.43 -14.89
C VAL A 452 -4.45 14.73 -14.47
N VAL A 453 -3.48 14.58 -15.35
CA VAL A 453 -2.07 14.92 -15.09
C VAL A 453 -1.90 16.43 -14.94
N MET A 454 -2.52 17.26 -15.78
CA MET A 454 -2.46 18.72 -15.68
C MET A 454 -3.15 19.24 -14.41
N LEU A 455 -4.33 18.73 -14.08
CA LEU A 455 -5.02 19.02 -12.82
C LEU A 455 -4.17 18.54 -11.63
N SER A 456 -3.57 17.36 -11.70
CA SER A 456 -2.66 16.89 -10.65
C SER A 456 -1.40 17.76 -10.55
N SER A 457 -0.84 18.24 -11.66
CA SER A 457 0.35 19.08 -11.70
C SER A 457 0.10 20.49 -11.16
N TYR A 458 -1.13 21.02 -11.33
CA TYR A 458 -1.57 22.27 -10.73
C TYR A 458 -1.60 22.19 -9.20
N TYR A 459 -1.92 21.01 -8.64
CA TYR A 459 -1.89 20.76 -7.20
C TYR A 459 -0.54 20.26 -6.66
N LEU A 460 0.35 19.72 -7.51
CA LEU A 460 1.56 19.01 -7.07
C LEU A 460 2.89 19.70 -7.45
N SER A 461 2.89 20.88 -8.09
CA SER A 461 4.12 21.57 -8.54
C SER A 461 5.04 20.66 -9.39
N VAL A 462 4.45 19.88 -10.29
CA VAL A 462 5.16 18.87 -11.11
C VAL A 462 5.39 19.42 -12.53
N ILE A 463 6.60 19.25 -13.06
CA ILE A 463 6.91 19.46 -14.48
C ILE A 463 7.01 18.07 -15.13
N PRO A 464 5.98 17.61 -15.85
CA PRO A 464 6.07 16.34 -16.56
C PRO A 464 7.01 16.49 -17.77
N LEU A 465 8.09 15.69 -17.82
CA LEU A 465 9.09 15.75 -18.89
C LEU A 465 8.64 15.03 -20.16
N PHE A 466 7.72 14.06 -20.02
CA PHE A 466 7.05 13.34 -21.10
C PHE A 466 6.44 14.23 -22.20
N PHE A 467 6.23 15.51 -21.93
CA PHE A 467 5.56 16.45 -22.84
C PHE A 467 6.51 17.47 -23.48
N SER A 468 7.80 17.47 -23.16
CA SER A 468 8.68 18.59 -23.56
C SER A 468 8.92 18.73 -25.08
N PRO A 469 8.95 17.67 -25.91
CA PRO A 469 9.01 17.86 -27.36
C PRO A 469 7.65 17.71 -28.06
N GLY A 470 6.66 17.05 -27.43
CA GLY A 470 5.29 16.92 -27.95
C GLY A 470 4.47 18.22 -27.86
N ILE A 471 4.69 19.02 -26.80
CA ILE A 471 4.15 20.40 -26.73
C ILE A 471 4.81 21.27 -27.79
N TRP A 472 6.10 21.10 -28.07
CA TRP A 472 6.77 21.80 -29.18
C TRP A 472 6.12 21.45 -30.53
N PHE A 473 5.65 20.22 -30.69
CA PHE A 473 4.94 19.77 -31.89
C PHE A 473 3.52 20.38 -32.04
N LEU A 474 2.81 20.55 -30.92
CA LEU A 474 1.49 21.19 -30.90
C LEU A 474 1.60 22.72 -30.96
N SER A 475 2.56 23.33 -30.28
CA SER A 475 2.79 24.79 -30.28
C SER A 475 3.39 25.26 -31.60
N GLY A 476 4.27 24.48 -32.24
CA GLY A 476 4.88 24.84 -33.52
C GLY A 476 3.87 24.99 -34.66
N ASN A 477 2.82 24.15 -34.68
CA ASN A 477 1.77 24.21 -35.71
C ASN A 477 0.61 25.14 -35.34
N VAL A 478 0.26 25.26 -34.05
CA VAL A 478 -0.82 26.16 -33.60
C VAL A 478 -0.37 27.63 -33.63
N VAL A 479 0.88 27.93 -33.28
CA VAL A 479 1.39 29.32 -33.33
C VAL A 479 1.56 29.79 -34.79
N TRP A 480 1.98 28.93 -35.72
CA TRP A 480 2.03 29.28 -37.15
C TRP A 480 0.63 29.43 -37.77
N SER A 481 -0.35 28.63 -37.34
CA SER A 481 -1.74 28.73 -37.82
C SER A 481 -2.42 30.02 -37.34
N ILE A 482 -2.14 30.46 -36.09
CA ILE A 482 -2.63 31.72 -35.54
C ILE A 482 -1.92 32.93 -36.17
N TYR A 483 -0.62 32.81 -36.50
CA TYR A 483 0.11 33.88 -37.18
C TYR A 483 -0.32 34.08 -38.64
N LEU A 484 -0.59 32.99 -39.39
CA LEU A 484 -1.11 33.04 -40.75
C LEU A 484 -2.56 33.53 -40.83
N LEU A 485 -3.41 33.14 -39.86
CA LEU A 485 -4.78 33.66 -39.74
C LEU A 485 -4.83 35.13 -39.30
N GLY A 486 -3.81 35.60 -38.58
CA GLY A 486 -3.65 37.01 -38.18
C GLY A 486 -3.13 37.93 -39.29
N THR A 487 -2.42 37.42 -40.29
CA THR A 487 -1.90 38.22 -41.41
C THR A 487 -2.78 38.21 -42.67
N MET A 488 -3.80 37.35 -42.74
CA MET A 488 -4.76 37.31 -43.86
C MET A 488 -6.04 38.13 -43.62
N LYS A 489 -6.06 38.98 -42.60
CA LYS A 489 -7.20 39.85 -42.29
C LYS A 489 -6.76 41.27 -41.98
N LYS A 490 -6.04 41.89 -42.92
CA LYS A 490 -5.77 43.33 -42.89
C LYS A 490 -5.44 43.87 -44.29
N ASP A 491 -6.37 43.69 -45.22
CA ASP A 491 -6.51 44.49 -46.43
C ASP A 491 -7.98 44.37 -46.85
N ASP A 492 -8.77 45.35 -46.40
CA ASP A 492 -10.11 45.76 -46.87
C ASP A 492 -10.84 46.38 -45.68
N ASP A 493 -10.38 47.57 -45.29
CA ASP A 493 -11.21 48.65 -44.73
C ASP A 493 -10.32 49.89 -44.52
N GLU A 494 -9.77 50.43 -45.61
CA GLU A 494 -9.43 51.85 -45.69
C GLU A 494 -10.63 52.61 -46.24
N GLY A 495 -11.39 53.23 -45.33
CA GLY A 495 -12.59 53.96 -45.72
C GLY A 495 -13.16 54.85 -44.63
N LYS A 496 -12.53 56.02 -44.46
CA LYS A 496 -13.04 57.29 -43.88
C LYS A 496 -12.69 57.61 -42.41
N MET A 497 -11.86 58.65 -42.29
CA MET A 497 -12.08 59.94 -41.57
C MET A 497 -12.54 59.85 -40.10
N GLN A 498 -12.03 60.62 -39.14
CA GLN A 498 -11.09 61.73 -39.06
C GLN A 498 -10.89 61.97 -37.55
N ASN A 499 -9.75 62.53 -37.17
CA ASN A 499 -9.46 63.35 -35.99
C ASN A 499 -10.57 63.52 -34.94
N ASP A 500 -10.26 63.23 -33.68
CA ASP A 500 -10.04 64.34 -32.74
C ASP A 500 -9.29 63.90 -31.48
N ALA A 501 -8.58 64.88 -30.94
CA ALA A 501 -7.65 64.79 -29.84
C ALA A 501 -8.31 64.42 -28.49
N SER A 502 -7.44 63.88 -27.63
CA SER A 502 -7.51 63.78 -26.17
C SER A 502 -8.20 64.98 -25.47
N PRO A 503 -8.74 64.82 -24.24
CA PRO A 503 -8.04 64.25 -23.08
C PRO A 503 -8.39 62.81 -22.75
#